data_AF-A0A7Y3L9G0-F1
#
_entry.id   AF-A0A7Y3L9G0-F1
#
_cell.length_a   1.000
_cell.length_b   1.000
_cell.length_c   1.000
_cell.angle_alpha   90.00
_cell.angle_beta   90.00
_cell.angle_gamma   90.00
#
_symmetry.space_group_name_H-M   'P 1'
#
loop_
_entity.id
_entity.type
_entity.pdbx_description
1 polymer ?
#
loop_
_entity_poly.entity_id
_entity_poly.type
_entity_poly.pdbx_seq_one_letter_code
_entity_poly.pdbx_strand_id
1 'polypeptide(L)'
;MGVPRFRPASIFENCRDFGRNPSARPGPAPHLRPGQRAWAIYQHEVATSVLKELRRRGLRINDLARQLDSDYDWLIRKLYGRVPADLGEMFEWCGALGLRKLEAAVTSVVD
;
A
#
# COMPACT_ATOMS: atom_id res chain seq x y z
N MET A 1 7.00 6.01 -16.97
CA MET A 1 6.55 7.14 -16.11
C MET A 1 7.38 7.12 -14.83
N GLY A 2 7.98 8.25 -14.43
CA GLY A 2 8.88 8.29 -13.27
C GLY A 2 8.13 8.05 -11.96
N VAL A 3 8.60 7.10 -11.16
CA VAL A 3 8.05 6.81 -9.83
C VAL A 3 8.12 8.08 -8.98
N PRO A 4 7.01 8.58 -8.42
CA PRO A 4 7.03 9.79 -7.59
C PRO A 4 7.98 9.59 -6.40
N ARG A 5 9.00 10.44 -6.25
CA ARG A 5 9.91 10.41 -5.09
C ARG A 5 9.21 10.96 -3.85
N PHE A 6 8.39 10.16 -3.18
CA PHE A 6 7.85 10.49 -1.87
C PHE A 6 7.68 9.24 -1.00
N ARG A 7 7.53 9.43 0.30
CA ARG A 7 7.34 8.36 1.28
C ARG A 7 5.85 8.27 1.65
N PRO A 8 5.07 7.30 1.14
CA PRO A 8 3.63 7.20 1.44
C PRO A 8 3.28 7.25 2.92
N ALA A 9 4.06 6.60 3.78
CA ALA A 9 3.81 6.57 5.21
C ALA A 9 3.88 7.96 5.89
N SER A 10 4.52 8.96 5.27
CA SER A 10 4.62 10.31 5.85
C SER A 10 3.32 11.10 5.81
N ILE A 11 2.28 10.61 5.13
CA ILE A 11 0.96 11.29 5.13
C ILE A 11 0.12 10.96 6.36
N PHE A 12 0.48 9.93 7.13
CA PHE A 12 -0.27 9.49 8.29
C PHE A 12 0.32 10.11 9.56
N GLU A 13 -0.55 10.43 10.53
CA GLU A 13 -0.14 11.00 11.83
C GLU A 13 0.96 10.15 12.51
N ASN A 14 0.83 8.83 12.40
CA ASN A 14 1.85 7.88 12.80
C ASN A 14 2.28 7.03 11.59
N CYS A 15 3.49 7.25 11.09
CA CYS A 15 4.02 6.52 9.94
C CYS A 15 4.11 4.99 10.16
N ARG A 16 4.18 4.52 11.42
CA ARG A 16 4.28 3.08 11.71
C ARG A 16 2.97 2.34 11.45
N ASP A 17 1.86 3.07 11.40
CA ASP A 17 0.53 2.51 11.19
C ASP A 17 0.27 2.15 9.72
N PHE A 18 1.08 2.65 8.79
CA PHE A 18 0.96 2.34 7.38
C PHE A 18 1.02 0.83 7.12
N GLY A 19 0.00 0.29 6.45
CA GLY A 19 -0.15 -1.14 6.16
C GLY A 19 -0.48 -2.01 7.38
N ARG A 20 -0.45 -1.46 8.61
CA ARG A 20 -0.67 -2.21 9.85
C ARG A 20 -2.03 -1.95 10.48
N ASN A 21 -2.47 -0.69 10.45
CA ASN A 21 -3.69 -0.24 11.09
C ASN A 21 -4.65 0.33 10.02
N PRO A 22 -5.76 -0.35 9.69
CA PRO A 22 -6.73 0.12 8.69
C PRO A 22 -7.43 1.43 9.08
N SER A 23 -7.39 1.81 10.36
CA SER A 23 -7.99 3.03 10.88
C SER A 23 -6.97 4.16 11.05
N ALA A 24 -5.78 4.03 10.46
CA ALA A 24 -4.76 5.06 10.48
C ALA A 24 -5.30 6.37 9.88
N ARG A 25 -5.14 7.48 10.60
CA ARG A 25 -5.63 8.78 10.15
C ARG A 25 -4.57 9.50 9.32
N PRO A 26 -4.92 9.96 8.10
CA PRO A 26 -4.07 10.89 7.36
C PRO A 26 -3.93 12.19 8.14
N GLY A 27 -2.69 12.61 8.38
CA GLY A 27 -2.35 13.92 8.93
C GLY A 27 -2.15 14.99 7.85
N PRO A 28 -1.79 16.22 8.26
CA PRO A 28 -1.44 17.28 7.32
C PRO A 28 -0.14 16.96 6.57
N ALA A 29 -0.23 16.91 5.24
CA ALA A 29 0.92 16.68 4.36
C ALA A 29 1.03 17.80 3.30
N PRO A 30 1.29 19.06 3.71
CA PRO A 30 1.28 20.22 2.81
C PRO A 30 2.36 20.16 1.71
N HIS A 31 3.37 19.31 1.87
CA HIS A 31 4.46 19.10 0.93
C HIS A 31 4.11 18.13 -0.22
N LEU A 32 2.92 17.50 -0.20
CA LEU A 32 2.50 16.55 -1.24
C LEU A 32 1.38 17.13 -2.10
N ARG A 33 1.44 16.82 -3.39
CA ARG A 33 0.34 17.12 -4.33
C ARG A 33 -0.88 16.25 -4.01
N PRO A 34 -2.11 16.71 -4.31
CA PRO A 34 -3.34 15.95 -4.07
C PRO A 34 -3.29 14.51 -4.60
N GLY A 35 -2.78 14.31 -5.82
CA GLY A 35 -2.64 12.96 -6.40
C GLY A 35 -1.67 12.05 -5.64
N GLN A 36 -0.57 12.59 -5.08
CA GLN A 36 0.36 11.79 -4.26
C GLN A 36 -0.27 11.39 -2.93
N ARG A 37 -1.09 12.28 -2.35
CA ARG A 37 -1.84 12.00 -1.13
C ARG A 37 -2.88 10.90 -1.38
N ALA A 38 -3.69 11.02 -2.43
CA ALA A 38 -4.65 9.99 -2.81
C ALA A 38 -3.97 8.63 -3.06
N TRP A 39 -2.83 8.65 -3.77
CA TRP A 39 -2.04 7.46 -4.02
C TRP A 39 -1.53 6.77 -2.75
N ALA A 40 -1.07 7.55 -1.78
CA ALA A 40 -0.60 7.02 -0.50
C ALA A 40 -1.72 6.38 0.33
N ILE A 41 -2.91 6.98 0.31
CA ILE A 41 -4.12 6.43 0.94
C ILE A 41 -4.47 5.09 0.27
N TYR A 42 -4.49 5.07 -1.06
CA TYR A 42 -4.80 3.85 -1.80
C TYR A 42 -3.78 2.73 -1.52
N GLN A 43 -2.49 3.03 -1.59
CA GLN A 43 -1.44 2.06 -1.26
C GLN A 43 -1.56 1.57 0.19
N HIS A 44 -1.95 2.43 1.14
CA HIS A 44 -2.19 2.04 2.53
C HIS A 44 -3.33 1.02 2.63
N GLU A 45 -4.45 1.24 1.95
CA GLU A 45 -5.60 0.34 1.95
C GLU A 45 -5.27 -1.03 1.35
N VAL A 46 -4.56 -1.04 0.22
CA VAL A 46 -4.09 -2.28 -0.42
C VAL A 46 -3.12 -3.01 0.52
N ALA A 47 -2.09 -2.33 1.01
CA ALA A 47 -1.09 -2.93 1.88
C ALA A 47 -1.70 -3.52 3.16
N THR A 48 -2.66 -2.82 3.77
CA THR A 48 -3.37 -3.31 4.96
C THR A 48 -4.18 -4.56 4.65
N SER A 49 -4.77 -4.63 3.47
CA SER A 49 -5.56 -5.79 3.04
C SER A 49 -4.68 -7.01 2.76
N VAL A 50 -3.56 -6.79 2.07
CA VAL A 50 -2.53 -7.80 1.80
C VAL A 50 -1.99 -8.36 3.12
N LEU A 51 -1.58 -7.49 4.04
CA LEU A 51 -1.00 -7.90 5.32
C LEU A 51 -2.03 -8.59 6.24
N LYS A 52 -3.30 -8.16 6.22
CA LYS A 52 -4.40 -8.84 6.90
C LYS A 52 -4.61 -10.23 6.34
N GLU A 53 -4.61 -10.38 5.02
CA GLU A 53 -4.85 -11.65 4.35
C GLU A 53 -3.71 -12.64 4.54
N LEU A 54 -2.46 -12.18 4.48
CA LEU A 54 -1.29 -13.01 4.83
C LEU A 54 -1.42 -13.56 6.25
N ARG A 55 -1.73 -12.69 7.21
CA ARG A 55 -1.96 -13.11 8.61
C ARG A 55 -3.11 -14.12 8.71
N ARG A 56 -4.22 -13.89 8.02
CA ARG A 56 -5.38 -14.80 8.01
C ARG A 56 -5.02 -16.19 7.50
N ARG A 57 -4.10 -16.28 6.54
CA ARG A 57 -3.61 -17.54 5.95
C ARG A 57 -2.41 -18.15 6.68
N GLY A 58 -1.89 -17.51 7.73
CA GLY A 58 -0.66 -17.94 8.41
C GLY A 58 0.61 -17.75 7.57
N LEU A 59 0.56 -16.92 6.53
CA LEU A 59 1.69 -16.63 5.64
C LEU A 59 2.49 -15.42 6.12
N ARG A 60 3.76 -15.38 5.72
CA ARG A 60 4.67 -14.24 5.93
C ARG A 60 4.84 -13.45 4.64
N ILE A 61 5.33 -12.22 4.75
CA ILE A 61 5.66 -11.39 3.58
C ILE A 61 6.68 -12.09 2.66
N ASN A 62 7.58 -12.90 3.21
CA ASN A 62 8.55 -13.66 2.42
C ASN A 62 7.89 -14.71 1.51
N ASP A 63 6.74 -15.26 1.93
CA ASP A 63 6.02 -16.23 1.10
C ASP A 63 5.37 -15.52 -0.09
N LEU A 64 4.83 -14.31 0.12
CA LEU A 64 4.35 -13.46 -0.97
C LEU A 64 5.48 -13.04 -1.91
N ALA A 65 6.63 -12.64 -1.37
CA ALA A 65 7.81 -12.27 -2.17
C ALA A 65 8.23 -13.41 -3.09
N ARG A 66 8.31 -14.65 -2.56
CA ARG A 66 8.61 -15.84 -3.37
C ARG A 66 7.55 -16.13 -4.44
N GLN A 67 6.27 -15.99 -4.10
CA GLN A 67 5.18 -16.21 -5.04
C GLN A 67 5.20 -15.22 -6.21
N LEU A 68 5.65 -13.99 -5.96
CA LEU A 68 5.76 -12.91 -6.94
C LEU A 68 7.11 -12.84 -7.65
N ASP A 69 8.05 -13.74 -7.32
CA ASP A 69 9.46 -13.63 -7.74
C ASP A 69 10.05 -12.22 -7.51
N SER A 70 9.77 -11.66 -6.33
CA SER A 70 10.11 -10.28 -5.97
C SER A 70 11.13 -10.23 -4.83
N ASP A 71 11.93 -9.16 -4.79
CA ASP A 71 12.84 -8.89 -3.68
C ASP A 71 12.07 -8.62 -2.38
N TYR A 72 12.36 -9.42 -1.34
CA TYR A 72 11.68 -9.36 -0.05
C TYR A 72 11.80 -7.99 0.62
N ASP A 73 12.99 -7.39 0.61
CA ASP A 73 13.23 -6.10 1.26
C ASP A 73 12.51 -4.97 0.52
N TRP A 74 12.45 -5.04 -0.80
CA TRP A 74 11.70 -4.11 -1.63
C TRP A 74 10.20 -4.18 -1.36
N LEU A 75 9.64 -5.40 -1.32
CA LEU A 75 8.23 -5.61 -1.00
C LEU A 75 7.88 -5.08 0.39
N ILE A 76 8.74 -5.32 1.39
CA ILE A 76 8.57 -4.74 2.74
C ILE A 76 8.54 -3.22 2.73
N ARG A 77 9.47 -2.59 2.00
CA ARG A 77 9.54 -1.13 1.91
C ARG A 77 8.25 -0.57 1.29
N LYS A 78 7.67 -1.26 0.32
CA LYS A 78 6.42 -0.87 -0.34
C LYS A 78 5.20 -1.08 0.58
N LEU A 79 5.05 -2.27 1.17
CA LEU A 79 3.93 -2.60 2.07
C LEU A 79 3.90 -1.72 3.33
N TYR A 80 5.06 -1.22 3.78
CA TYR A 80 5.14 -0.28 4.90
C TYR A 80 5.36 1.18 4.48
N GLY A 81 5.07 1.52 3.23
CA GLY A 81 4.99 2.91 2.77
C GLY A 81 6.30 3.69 2.87
N ARG A 82 7.45 3.01 2.85
CA ARG A 82 8.78 3.64 2.76
C ARG A 82 9.04 4.17 1.34
N VAL A 83 8.50 3.48 0.35
CA VAL A 83 8.54 3.85 -1.07
C VAL A 83 7.16 3.68 -1.69
N PRO A 84 6.81 4.44 -2.74
CA PRO A 84 5.51 4.30 -3.39
C PRO A 84 5.50 3.05 -4.27
N ALA A 85 4.39 2.33 -4.25
CA ALA A 85 4.11 1.25 -5.19
C ALA A 85 3.41 1.78 -6.43
N ASP A 86 3.67 1.20 -7.59
CA ASP A 86 2.84 1.46 -8.77
C ASP A 86 1.56 0.61 -8.75
N LEU A 87 0.70 0.85 -9.73
CA LEU A 87 -0.59 0.16 -9.83
C LEU A 87 -0.39 -1.34 -10.07
N GLY A 88 0.54 -1.71 -10.96
CA GLY A 88 0.83 -3.08 -11.34
C GLY A 88 1.28 -3.90 -10.14
N GLU A 89 2.23 -3.38 -9.35
CA GLU A 89 2.69 -4.00 -8.11
C GLU A 89 1.50 -4.26 -7.16
N MET A 90 0.61 -3.29 -6.96
CA MET A 90 -0.56 -3.45 -6.08
C MET A 90 -1.56 -4.50 -6.61
N PHE A 91 -1.78 -4.56 -7.92
CA PHE A 91 -2.60 -5.59 -8.56
C PHE A 91 -2.01 -6.99 -8.39
N GLU A 92 -0.69 -7.14 -8.57
CA GLU A 92 0.02 -8.41 -8.40
C GLU A 92 -0.12 -8.94 -6.98
N TRP A 93 0.04 -8.09 -5.95
CA TRP A 93 -0.12 -8.51 -4.56
C TRP A 93 -1.54 -9.00 -4.28
N CYS A 94 -2.55 -8.28 -4.78
CA CYS A 94 -3.95 -8.67 -4.65
C CYS A 94 -4.23 -9.98 -5.39
N GLY A 95 -3.74 -10.12 -6.63
CA GLY A 95 -3.91 -11.30 -7.47
C GLY A 95 -3.30 -12.56 -6.85
N ALA A 96 -2.06 -12.46 -6.36
CA ALA A 96 -1.37 -13.57 -5.68
C ALA A 96 -2.15 -14.10 -4.46
N LEU A 97 -2.91 -13.22 -3.81
CA LEU A 97 -3.74 -13.55 -2.66
C LEU A 97 -5.22 -13.73 -3.02
N GLY A 98 -5.63 -13.67 -4.28
CA GLY A 98 -7.05 -13.77 -4.67
C GLY A 98 -7.94 -12.70 -4.02
N LEU A 99 -7.38 -11.53 -3.70
CA LEU A 99 -8.12 -10.40 -3.15
C LEU A 99 -8.85 -9.66 -4.26
N ARG A 100 -10.18 -9.56 -4.16
CA ARG A 100 -11.03 -8.76 -5.07
C ARG A 100 -11.03 -7.26 -4.73
N LYS A 101 -10.07 -6.77 -3.95
CA LYS A 101 -10.04 -5.37 -3.55
C LYS A 101 -9.51 -4.50 -4.68
N LEU A 102 -10.45 -3.91 -5.43
CA LEU A 102 -10.25 -2.73 -6.26
C LEU A 102 -11.50 -1.84 -6.40
N GLU A 103 -12.55 -2.06 -5.61
CA GLU A 103 -13.81 -1.31 -5.78
C GLU A 103 -13.95 -0.04 -4.93
N ALA A 104 -13.00 0.32 -4.07
CA ALA A 104 -13.24 1.40 -3.09
C ALA A 104 -12.52 2.74 -3.33
N ALA A 105 -11.55 2.85 -4.25
CA ALA A 105 -10.70 4.05 -4.33
C ALA A 105 -10.93 4.96 -5.53
N VAL A 106 -11.76 4.55 -6.50
CA VAL A 106 -12.06 5.38 -7.68
C VAL A 106 -13.29 6.29 -7.44
N THR A 107 -14.14 5.96 -6.48
CA THR A 107 -15.43 6.65 -6.27
C THR A 107 -15.34 7.98 -5.50
N SER A 108 -14.17 8.38 -4.99
CA SER A 108 -14.04 9.67 -4.25
C SER A 108 -13.14 10.72 -4.93
N VAL A 109 -12.73 10.49 -6.17
CA VAL A 109 -11.96 11.46 -6.98
C VAL A 109 -12.85 12.11 -8.06
N VAL A 110 -14.12 11.75 -8.09
CA VAL A 110 -15.14 12.26 -9.01
C VAL A 110 -16.31 12.83 -8.19
N ASP A 111 -16.00 13.82 -7.36
CA ASP A 111 -16.94 14.83 -6.86
C ASP A 111 -16.21 16.18 -6.78
#